data_AF-A0A7Y5TDJ1-F1
#
_entry.id   AF-A0A7Y5TDJ1-F1
#
_cell.length_a   1.000
_cell.length_b   1.000
_cell.length_c   1.000
_cell.angle_alpha   90.00
_cell.angle_beta   90.00
_cell.angle_gamma   90.00
#
_symmetry.space_group_name_H-M   'P 1'
#
loop_
_entity.id
_entity.type
_entity.pdbx_description
1 polymer ?
#
loop_
_entity_poly.entity_id
_entity_poly.type
_entity_poly.pdbx_seq_one_letter_code
_entity_poly.pdbx_strand_id
1 'polypeptide(L)'
;RLEEQRDHALDRKPNPDDVGQMWAEEQALIDDANRAEQASGALDEGSFEALESDAHFDHVLFDKQQWGMHAQVGSEDEEEYLGLPGLLEPDQVSALLRERQSRQVKKAPQGAQAPTPVAAHRALAAQRKELNKLVSTYARQKGLPHANVHMDLRRVCGGPDLAAATSEQVGERIDKIRLWLVGRR
;
A
#
# COMPACT_ATOMS: atom_id res chain seq x y z
N ARG A 1 59.43 -38.84 33.02
CA ARG A 1 58.02 -39.22 33.33
C ARG A 1 57.04 -38.06 33.11
N LEU A 2 57.04 -37.50 31.90
CA LEU A 2 55.97 -36.61 31.41
C LEU A 2 55.82 -36.75 29.89
N GLU A 3 56.88 -37.20 29.20
CA GLU A 3 56.85 -37.54 27.77
C GLU A 3 56.11 -38.85 27.49
N GLU A 4 56.25 -39.86 28.35
CA GLU A 4 55.57 -41.17 28.22
C GLU A 4 54.03 -41.10 28.34
N GLN A 5 53.47 -40.03 28.90
CA GLN A 5 52.01 -39.83 28.99
C GLN A 5 51.44 -39.08 27.77
N ARG A 6 52.30 -38.51 26.91
CA ARG A 6 51.88 -37.71 25.74
C ARG A 6 51.66 -38.56 24.48
N ASP A 7 52.16 -39.79 24.43
CA ASP A 7 52.14 -40.62 23.22
C ASP A 7 50.85 -41.44 23.00
N HIS A 8 49.84 -41.33 23.87
CA HIS A 8 48.65 -42.18 23.73
C HIS A 8 47.52 -41.59 22.86
N ALA A 9 47.63 -40.33 22.41
CA ALA A 9 46.55 -39.65 21.69
C ALA A 9 46.56 -39.86 20.16
N LEU A 10 47.66 -40.36 19.59
CA LEU A 10 47.85 -40.47 18.13
C LEU A 10 48.03 -41.91 17.62
N ASP A 11 48.05 -42.90 18.51
CA ASP A 11 48.37 -44.30 18.15
C ASP A 11 47.15 -45.12 17.69
N ARG A 12 45.98 -44.47 17.57
CA ARG A 12 44.81 -45.07 16.93
C ARG A 12 44.95 -44.91 15.43
N LYS A 13 45.34 -45.99 14.74
CA LYS A 13 45.26 -46.04 13.27
C LYS A 13 43.82 -45.71 12.87
N PRO A 14 43.58 -44.61 12.13
CA PRO A 14 42.23 -44.28 11.69
C PRO A 14 41.73 -45.45 10.84
N ASN A 15 40.55 -45.97 11.19
CA ASN A 15 39.92 -46.98 10.38
C ASN A 15 39.62 -46.33 9.01
N PRO A 16 40.05 -46.91 7.87
CA PRO A 16 39.79 -46.34 6.54
C PRO A 16 38.31 -46.03 6.29
N ASP A 17 37.40 -46.76 6.97
CA ASP A 17 35.96 -46.52 6.91
C ASP A 17 35.50 -45.25 7.67
N ASP A 18 36.19 -44.84 8.74
CA ASP A 18 35.84 -43.64 9.53
C ASP A 18 36.24 -42.35 8.83
N VAL A 19 37.41 -42.35 8.17
CA VAL A 19 37.83 -41.18 7.38
C VAL A 19 36.87 -40.99 6.21
N GLY A 20 36.54 -42.05 5.45
CA GLY A 20 35.60 -41.96 4.33
C GLY A 20 34.22 -41.40 4.71
N GLN A 21 33.72 -41.72 5.91
CA GLN A 21 32.46 -41.19 6.43
C GLN A 21 32.54 -39.68 6.75
N MET A 22 33.64 -39.22 7.35
CA MET A 22 33.87 -37.81 7.65
C MET A 22 33.92 -36.94 6.37
N TRP A 23 34.61 -37.41 5.32
CA TRP A 23 34.65 -36.71 4.03
C TRP A 23 33.29 -36.75 3.30
N ALA A 24 32.48 -37.80 3.50
CA ALA A 24 31.16 -37.92 2.89
C ALA A 24 30.15 -36.92 3.49
N GLU A 25 30.20 -36.68 4.80
CA GLU A 25 29.37 -35.67 5.47
C GLU A 25 29.72 -34.25 5.01
N GLU A 26 31.02 -33.95 4.89
CA GLU A 26 31.50 -32.65 4.39
C GLU A 26 31.12 -32.44 2.92
N GLN A 27 31.23 -33.47 2.08
CA GLN A 27 30.81 -33.41 0.68
C GLN A 27 29.29 -33.16 0.56
N ALA A 28 28.47 -33.81 1.40
CA ALA A 28 27.03 -33.59 1.41
C ALA A 28 26.66 -32.14 1.78
N LEU A 29 27.41 -31.51 2.69
CA LEU A 29 27.22 -30.10 3.07
C LEU A 29 27.59 -29.13 1.94
N ILE A 30 28.69 -29.42 1.22
CA ILE A 30 29.12 -28.65 0.04
C ILE A 30 28.07 -28.76 -1.08
N ASP A 31 27.55 -29.96 -1.30
CA ASP A 31 26.55 -30.21 -2.33
C ASP A 31 25.19 -29.56 -2.00
N ASP A 32 24.82 -29.50 -0.71
CA ASP A 32 23.62 -28.80 -0.25
C ASP A 32 23.75 -27.27 -0.42
N ALA A 33 24.91 -26.70 -0.08
CA ALA A 33 25.18 -25.27 -0.26
C ALA A 33 25.29 -24.85 -1.74
N ASN A 34 25.81 -25.73 -2.60
CA ASN A 34 25.89 -25.49 -4.05
C ASN A 34 24.55 -25.71 -4.76
N ARG A 35 23.53 -26.22 -4.06
CA ARG A 35 22.19 -26.33 -4.63
C ARG A 35 21.63 -24.93 -4.82
N ALA A 36 21.48 -24.52 -6.08
CA ALA A 36 20.78 -23.29 -6.41
C ALA A 36 19.32 -23.40 -5.96
N GLU A 37 18.96 -22.72 -4.86
CA GLU A 37 17.57 -22.49 -4.49
C GLU A 37 16.92 -21.68 -5.62
N GLN A 38 16.16 -22.37 -6.46
CA GLN A 38 15.23 -21.72 -7.36
C GLN A 38 14.13 -21.11 -6.48
N ALA A 39 14.02 -19.79 -6.49
CA ALA A 39 12.86 -19.11 -5.93
C ALA A 39 11.60 -19.76 -6.52
N SER A 40 10.56 -19.95 -5.70
CA SER A 40 9.33 -20.65 -6.08
C SER A 40 8.90 -20.30 -7.51
N GLY A 41 8.85 -21.29 -8.40
CA GLY A 41 8.50 -21.14 -9.82
C GLY A 41 7.12 -20.53 -10.09
N ALA A 42 6.35 -20.21 -9.05
CA ALA A 42 5.14 -19.40 -9.11
C ALA A 42 5.38 -17.98 -9.67
N LEU A 43 6.62 -17.46 -9.63
CA LEU A 43 6.97 -16.17 -10.24
C LEU A 43 7.28 -16.27 -11.74
N ASP A 44 7.69 -17.45 -12.23
CA ASP A 44 8.01 -17.68 -13.66
C ASP A 44 6.76 -17.97 -14.51
N GLU A 45 5.62 -18.30 -13.89
CA GLU A 45 4.32 -18.46 -14.57
C GLU A 45 3.62 -17.12 -14.89
N GLY A 46 4.12 -15.99 -14.34
CA GLY A 46 3.60 -14.66 -14.64
C GLY A 46 4.27 -14.05 -15.87
N SER A 47 3.49 -13.64 -16.87
CA SER A 47 4.00 -12.78 -17.95
C SER A 47 4.46 -11.45 -17.35
N PHE A 48 5.72 -11.07 -17.57
CA PHE A 48 6.22 -9.75 -17.21
C PHE A 48 5.43 -8.67 -17.96
N GLU A 49 4.66 -7.86 -17.23
CA GLU A 49 3.97 -6.69 -17.75
C GLU A 49 4.69 -5.44 -17.24
N ALA A 50 5.28 -4.67 -18.16
CA ALA A 50 5.90 -3.40 -17.81
C ALA A 50 4.81 -2.38 -17.53
N LEU A 51 4.64 -2.01 -16.26
CA LEU A 51 3.73 -0.95 -15.87
C LEU A 51 4.37 0.40 -16.20
N GLU A 52 3.78 1.15 -17.13
CA GLU A 52 4.17 2.54 -17.36
C GLU A 52 3.72 3.41 -16.17
N SER A 53 4.60 4.32 -15.75
CA SER A 53 4.31 5.30 -14.71
C SER A 53 4.55 6.68 -15.28
N ASP A 54 3.48 7.45 -15.46
CA ASP A 54 3.57 8.88 -15.77
C ASP A 54 3.37 9.69 -14.49
N ALA A 55 4.16 10.75 -14.33
CA ALA A 55 4.12 11.64 -13.18
C ALA A 55 4.09 13.09 -13.66
N HIS A 56 2.94 13.74 -13.47
CA HIS A 56 2.79 15.17 -13.75
C HIS A 56 2.93 15.98 -12.46
N PHE A 57 3.53 17.16 -12.57
CA PHE A 57 3.56 18.11 -11.46
C PHE A 57 2.20 18.77 -11.31
N ASP A 58 1.62 18.66 -10.12
CA ASP A 58 0.34 19.27 -9.79
C ASP A 58 0.43 20.80 -9.82
N HIS A 59 1.51 21.36 -9.25
CA HIS A 59 1.66 22.79 -9.03
C HIS A 59 3.13 23.26 -9.05
N VAL A 60 3.34 24.54 -9.38
CA VAL A 60 4.62 25.25 -9.29
C VAL A 60 4.49 26.42 -8.31
N LEU A 61 5.52 26.63 -7.47
CA LEU A 61 5.62 27.76 -6.55
C LEU A 61 6.61 28.80 -7.08
N PHE A 62 6.20 30.06 -7.06
CA PHE A 62 6.92 31.27 -7.48
C PHE A 62 6.40 32.45 -6.61
N ASP A 63 7.20 33.45 -6.27
CA ASP A 63 6.75 34.61 -5.45
C ASP A 63 5.72 34.34 -4.31
N LYS A 64 5.88 33.23 -3.56
CA LYS A 64 4.95 32.75 -2.50
C LYS A 64 3.51 32.43 -2.94
N GLN A 65 3.22 32.37 -4.23
CA GLN A 65 1.93 31.92 -4.75
C GLN A 65 2.09 30.56 -5.46
N GLN A 66 0.98 29.88 -5.69
CA GLN A 66 0.93 28.55 -6.28
C GLN A 66 0.21 28.63 -7.62
N TRP A 67 0.87 28.19 -8.70
CA TRP A 67 0.31 28.13 -10.06
C TRP A 67 0.23 26.68 -10.54
N GLY A 68 -0.62 26.45 -11.55
CA GLY A 68 -0.90 25.13 -12.11
C GLY A 68 -2.24 24.62 -11.61
N MET A 69 -3.35 25.02 -12.22
CA MET A 69 -4.58 24.22 -12.11
C MET A 69 -4.63 23.35 -13.34
N HIS A 70 -5.17 22.14 -13.22
CA HIS A 70 -5.30 21.16 -14.30
C HIS A 70 -5.99 21.79 -15.53
N ALA A 71 -5.20 22.32 -16.47
CA ALA A 71 -5.61 22.38 -17.86
C ALA A 71 -5.37 20.98 -18.42
N GLN A 72 -6.41 20.36 -18.95
CA GLN A 72 -6.27 19.05 -19.57
C GLN A 72 -5.30 19.18 -20.75
N VAL A 73 -4.39 18.21 -20.94
CA VAL A 73 -3.47 18.20 -22.08
C VAL A 73 -4.30 18.20 -23.38
N GLY A 74 -4.06 19.16 -24.27
CA GLY A 74 -4.83 19.43 -25.49
C GLY A 74 -6.06 20.32 -25.30
N SER A 75 -6.24 20.96 -24.14
CA SER A 75 -7.33 21.93 -23.94
C SER A 75 -6.97 23.33 -24.46
N GLU A 76 -7.98 24.12 -24.82
CA GLU A 76 -7.80 25.55 -25.18
C GLU A 76 -7.05 26.32 -24.08
N ASP A 77 -7.24 25.94 -22.81
CA ASP A 77 -6.56 26.56 -21.68
C ASP A 77 -5.04 26.29 -21.67
N GLU A 78 -4.56 25.20 -22.30
CA GLU A 78 -3.13 24.89 -22.50
C GLU A 78 -2.54 25.65 -23.69
N GLU A 79 -3.27 25.74 -24.81
CA GLU A 79 -2.82 26.46 -26.01
C GLU A 79 -2.55 27.93 -25.71
N GLU A 80 -3.31 28.53 -24.81
CA GLU A 80 -3.11 29.90 -24.38
C GLU A 80 -1.92 30.10 -23.40
N TYR A 81 -1.29 29.01 -22.91
CA TYR A 81 -0.06 29.06 -22.11
C TYR A 81 1.19 29.27 -22.99
N LEU A 82 1.10 28.96 -24.29
CA LEU A 82 2.14 29.21 -25.31
C LEU A 82 2.17 30.69 -25.74
N GLY A 83 2.26 31.61 -24.78
CA GLY A 83 2.59 33.00 -25.05
C GLY A 83 4.05 33.12 -25.51
N LEU A 84 4.31 33.95 -26.52
CA LEU A 84 5.67 34.24 -26.99
C LEU A 84 6.49 34.88 -25.84
N PRO A 85 7.55 34.23 -25.33
CA PRO A 85 8.37 34.80 -24.27
C PRO A 85 9.11 36.06 -24.79
N GLY A 86 9.13 37.12 -23.99
CA GLY A 86 9.90 38.34 -24.27
C GLY A 86 9.10 39.57 -24.71
N LEU A 87 7.77 39.49 -24.80
CA LEU A 87 6.89 40.65 -25.06
C LEU A 87 6.42 41.38 -23.79
N LEU A 88 6.47 40.70 -22.65
CA LEU A 88 5.94 41.19 -21.38
C LEU A 88 7.05 41.29 -20.35
N GLU A 89 7.02 42.38 -19.57
CA GLU A 89 7.84 42.53 -18.38
C GLU A 89 7.40 41.52 -17.29
N PRO A 90 8.28 41.10 -16.36
CA PRO A 90 7.96 40.11 -15.33
C PRO A 90 6.68 40.42 -14.51
N ASP A 91 6.46 41.70 -14.20
CA ASP A 91 5.27 42.15 -13.47
C ASP A 91 3.98 41.94 -14.27
N GLN A 92 4.05 42.12 -15.59
CA GLN A 92 2.91 41.92 -16.50
C GLN A 92 2.59 40.43 -16.66
N VAL A 93 3.61 39.57 -16.67
CA VAL A 93 3.44 38.10 -16.64
C VAL A 93 2.71 37.67 -15.37
N SER A 94 3.10 38.22 -14.21
CA SER A 94 2.48 37.89 -12.94
C SER A 94 0.98 38.27 -12.89
N ALA A 95 0.63 39.44 -13.41
CA ALA A 95 -0.76 39.93 -13.45
C ALA A 95 -1.64 39.05 -14.36
N LEU A 96 -1.11 38.70 -15.54
CA LEU A 96 -1.81 37.85 -16.51
C LEU A 96 -2.01 36.43 -15.99
N LEU A 97 -0.99 35.84 -15.33
CA LEU A 97 -1.12 34.53 -14.70
C LEU A 97 -2.17 34.52 -13.58
N ARG A 98 -2.21 35.56 -12.74
CA ARG A 98 -3.24 35.71 -11.68
C ARG A 98 -4.64 35.83 -12.26
N GLU A 99 -4.82 36.64 -13.31
CA GLU A 99 -6.11 36.80 -13.96
C GLU A 99 -6.60 35.47 -14.54
N ARG A 100 -5.73 34.72 -15.22
CA ARG A 100 -6.04 33.39 -15.77
C ARG A 100 -6.39 32.37 -14.69
N GLN A 101 -5.62 32.30 -13.60
CA GLN A 101 -5.94 31.43 -12.47
C GLN A 101 -7.33 31.72 -11.92
N SER A 102 -7.70 33.01 -11.80
CA SER A 102 -9.03 33.40 -11.33
C SER A 102 -10.15 32.96 -12.30
N ARG A 103 -9.88 32.94 -13.61
CA ARG A 103 -10.82 32.48 -14.64
C ARG A 103 -10.96 30.95 -14.62
N GLN A 104 -9.86 30.22 -14.48
CA GLN A 104 -9.87 28.75 -14.35
C GLN A 104 -10.63 28.30 -13.11
N VAL A 105 -10.41 28.93 -11.96
CA VAL A 105 -11.17 28.62 -10.72
C VAL A 105 -12.67 28.89 -10.89
N LYS A 106 -13.06 29.90 -11.68
CA LYS A 106 -14.47 30.19 -11.98
C LYS A 106 -15.08 29.24 -13.02
N LYS A 107 -14.29 28.77 -13.99
CA LYS A 107 -14.72 27.89 -15.09
C LYS A 107 -14.70 26.41 -14.70
N ALA A 108 -13.89 26.03 -13.70
CA ALA A 108 -13.83 24.68 -13.18
C ALA A 108 -15.21 24.25 -12.66
N PRO A 109 -15.83 23.20 -13.23
CA PRO A 109 -17.06 22.66 -12.68
C PRO A 109 -16.79 22.16 -11.26
N GLN A 110 -17.64 22.54 -10.30
CA GLN A 110 -17.58 22.13 -8.89
C GLN A 110 -17.67 20.60 -8.66
N GLY A 111 -17.65 19.77 -9.71
CA GLY A 111 -17.85 18.33 -9.67
C GLY A 111 -16.63 17.47 -10.03
N ALA A 112 -15.49 18.04 -10.39
CA ALA A 112 -14.29 17.26 -10.77
C ALA A 112 -13.19 17.30 -9.70
N GLN A 113 -13.53 17.19 -8.42
CA GLN A 113 -12.57 16.70 -7.45
C GLN A 113 -12.50 15.19 -7.60
N ALA A 114 -11.58 14.70 -8.45
CA ALA A 114 -11.13 13.33 -8.31
C ALA A 114 -10.68 13.18 -6.84
N PRO A 115 -11.25 12.23 -6.07
CA PRO A 115 -10.87 12.08 -4.68
C PRO A 115 -9.39 11.77 -4.65
N THR A 116 -8.61 12.68 -4.06
CA THR A 116 -7.19 12.40 -3.81
C THR A 116 -7.11 11.07 -3.04
N PRO A 117 -6.25 10.12 -3.45
CA PRO A 117 -6.25 8.76 -2.89
C PRO A 117 -6.06 8.76 -1.36
N VAL A 118 -5.38 9.78 -0.83
CA VAL A 118 -5.21 10.02 0.62
C VAL A 118 -6.54 10.35 1.31
N ALA A 119 -7.43 11.11 0.67
CA ALA A 119 -8.76 11.42 1.21
C ALA A 119 -9.66 10.17 1.26
N ALA A 120 -9.61 9.33 0.23
CA ALA A 120 -10.35 8.07 0.19
C ALA A 120 -9.90 7.09 1.28
N HIS A 121 -8.58 6.93 1.47
CA HIS A 121 -8.05 6.08 2.55
C HIS A 121 -8.39 6.62 3.95
N ARG A 122 -8.35 7.95 4.14
CA ARG A 122 -8.76 8.58 5.40
C ARG A 122 -10.26 8.38 5.68
N ALA A 123 -11.10 8.48 4.67
CA ALA A 123 -12.54 8.22 4.79
C ALA A 123 -12.82 6.76 5.20
N LEU A 124 -12.13 5.80 4.59
CA LEU A 124 -12.21 4.38 4.96
C LEU A 124 -11.81 4.13 6.43
N ALA A 125 -10.70 4.73 6.87
CA ALA A 125 -10.26 4.60 8.26
C ALA A 125 -11.30 5.16 9.25
N ALA A 126 -11.94 6.29 8.91
CA ALA A 126 -13.00 6.87 9.72
C ALA A 126 -14.24 5.96 9.80
N GLN A 127 -14.68 5.38 8.67
CA GLN A 127 -15.80 4.43 8.64
C GLN A 127 -15.50 3.17 9.46
N ARG A 128 -14.30 2.60 9.36
CA ARG A 128 -13.89 1.43 10.19
C ARG A 128 -13.94 1.76 11.69
N LYS A 129 -13.50 2.97 12.07
CA LYS A 129 -13.57 3.44 13.46
C LYS A 129 -15.02 3.58 13.94
N GLU A 130 -15.90 4.12 13.09
CA GLU A 130 -17.33 4.22 13.38
C GLU A 130 -17.96 2.84 13.59
N LEU A 131 -17.71 1.89 12.67
CA LEU A 131 -18.21 0.53 12.78
C LEU A 131 -17.78 -0.11 14.11
N ASN A 132 -16.50 -0.05 14.47
CA ASN A 132 -16.00 -0.63 15.72
C ASN A 132 -16.66 -0.01 16.97
N LYS A 133 -17.00 1.28 16.94
CA LYS A 133 -17.73 1.96 18.02
C LYS A 133 -19.17 1.43 18.13
N LEU A 134 -19.87 1.29 17.01
CA LEU A 134 -21.24 0.76 16.98
C LEU A 134 -21.28 -0.71 17.42
N VAL A 135 -20.33 -1.52 16.97
CA VAL A 135 -20.18 -2.93 17.38
C VAL A 135 -19.93 -3.04 18.88
N SER A 136 -19.03 -2.23 19.43
CA SER A 136 -18.78 -2.20 20.89
C SER A 136 -20.03 -1.84 21.69
N THR A 137 -20.83 -0.89 21.18
CA THR A 137 -22.08 -0.46 21.83
C THR A 137 -23.13 -1.57 21.81
N TYR A 138 -23.33 -2.21 20.66
CA TYR A 138 -24.29 -3.31 20.49
C TYR A 138 -23.89 -4.54 21.30
N ALA A 139 -22.60 -4.92 21.25
CA ALA A 139 -22.04 -6.04 22.02
C ALA A 139 -22.30 -5.86 23.52
N ARG A 140 -22.06 -4.64 24.05
CA ARG A 140 -22.32 -4.32 25.46
C ARG A 140 -23.81 -4.40 25.81
N GLN A 141 -24.71 -3.92 24.94
CA GLN A 141 -26.16 -3.98 25.18
C GLN A 141 -26.70 -5.42 25.17
N LYS A 142 -26.14 -6.29 24.33
CA LYS A 142 -26.56 -7.70 24.20
C LYS A 142 -25.78 -8.68 25.06
N GLY A 143 -24.69 -8.26 25.70
CA GLY A 143 -23.81 -9.13 26.47
C GLY A 143 -23.04 -10.14 25.60
N LEU A 144 -22.84 -9.85 24.32
CA LEU A 144 -22.17 -10.74 23.37
C LEU A 144 -20.68 -10.36 23.23
N PRO A 145 -19.78 -11.32 22.96
CA PRO A 145 -18.40 -11.02 22.58
C PRO A 145 -18.34 -10.17 21.30
N HIS A 146 -17.40 -9.22 21.25
CA HIS A 146 -17.20 -8.32 20.10
C HIS A 146 -16.97 -9.08 18.79
N ALA A 147 -16.23 -10.19 18.83
CA ALA A 147 -15.96 -11.05 17.69
C ALA A 147 -17.23 -11.65 17.08
N ASN A 148 -18.19 -12.10 17.91
CA ASN A 148 -19.42 -12.71 17.44
C ASN A 148 -20.27 -11.72 16.66
N VAL A 149 -20.33 -10.46 17.10
CA VAL A 149 -21.09 -9.41 16.39
C VAL A 149 -20.48 -9.13 15.01
N HIS A 150 -19.15 -9.08 14.89
CA HIS A 150 -18.49 -8.96 13.58
C HIS A 150 -18.75 -10.18 12.67
N MET A 151 -18.77 -11.39 13.24
CA MET A 151 -19.14 -12.59 12.48
C MET A 151 -20.59 -12.54 11.98
N ASP A 152 -21.53 -12.09 12.81
CA ASP A 152 -22.93 -11.97 12.43
C ASP A 152 -23.12 -10.89 11.35
N LEU A 153 -22.45 -9.74 11.48
CA LEU A 153 -22.44 -8.72 10.43
C LEU A 153 -21.86 -9.23 9.11
N ARG A 154 -20.78 -10.02 9.17
CA ARG A 154 -20.17 -10.64 7.98
C ARG A 154 -21.09 -11.70 7.37
N ARG A 155 -21.84 -12.46 8.17
CA ARG A 155 -22.82 -13.43 7.67
C ARG A 155 -23.99 -12.77 6.96
N VAL A 156 -24.45 -11.62 7.45
CA VAL A 156 -25.62 -10.92 6.89
C VAL A 156 -25.27 -10.02 5.71
N CYS A 157 -24.17 -9.26 5.79
CA CYS A 157 -23.71 -8.39 4.71
C CYS A 157 -22.82 -9.11 3.68
N GLY A 158 -22.22 -10.24 4.06
CA GLY A 158 -21.21 -10.90 3.24
C GLY A 158 -19.84 -10.20 3.27
N GLY A 159 -18.94 -10.70 2.43
CA GLY A 159 -17.62 -10.11 2.16
C GLY A 159 -16.49 -10.54 3.10
N PRO A 160 -15.27 -10.02 2.85
CA PRO A 160 -14.05 -10.38 3.57
C PRO A 160 -13.98 -9.74 4.98
N ASP A 161 -12.89 -9.97 5.70
CA ASP A 161 -12.67 -9.32 7.01
C ASP A 161 -12.58 -7.80 6.90
N LEU A 162 -12.86 -7.07 7.98
CA LEU A 162 -12.90 -5.61 8.05
C LEU A 162 -11.62 -4.95 7.52
N ALA A 163 -10.46 -5.58 7.71
CA ALA A 163 -9.18 -5.08 7.21
C ALA A 163 -9.09 -5.07 5.67
N ALA A 164 -9.75 -6.03 5.01
CA ALA A 164 -9.79 -6.18 3.56
C ALA A 164 -11.11 -5.69 2.93
N ALA A 165 -12.08 -5.25 3.74
CA ALA A 165 -13.37 -4.78 3.27
C ALA A 165 -13.27 -3.41 2.55
N THR A 166 -14.04 -3.27 1.47
CA THR A 166 -14.17 -2.02 0.69
C THR A 166 -15.04 -0.99 1.42
N SER A 167 -15.04 0.27 0.96
CA SER A 167 -15.81 1.37 1.55
C SER A 167 -17.30 1.06 1.63
N GLU A 168 -17.84 0.52 0.53
CA GLU A 168 -19.25 0.16 0.42
C GLU A 168 -19.62 -0.95 1.41
N GLN A 169 -18.80 -2.00 1.50
CA GLN A 169 -19.02 -3.10 2.44
C GLN A 169 -18.97 -2.65 3.91
N VAL A 170 -18.10 -1.69 4.25
CA VAL A 170 -18.06 -1.11 5.60
C VAL A 170 -19.31 -0.26 5.85
N GLY A 171 -19.77 0.51 4.87
CA GLY A 171 -21.02 1.28 4.92
C GLY A 171 -22.25 0.39 5.16
N GLU A 172 -22.39 -0.70 4.39
CA GLU A 172 -23.50 -1.64 4.56
C GLU A 172 -23.54 -2.28 5.96
N ARG A 173 -22.36 -2.62 6.51
CA ARG A 173 -22.25 -3.14 7.88
C ARG A 173 -22.66 -2.11 8.92
N ILE A 174 -22.29 -0.84 8.73
CA ILE A 174 -22.69 0.28 9.60
C ILE A 174 -24.21 0.44 9.61
N ASP A 175 -24.85 0.40 8.44
CA ASP A 175 -26.29 0.56 8.35
C ASP A 175 -27.04 -0.62 8.95
N LYS A 176 -26.54 -1.85 8.76
CA LYS A 176 -27.11 -3.04 9.41
C LYS A 176 -27.01 -3.01 10.93
N ILE A 177 -25.85 -2.64 11.50
CA ILE A 177 -25.76 -2.57 12.95
C ILE A 177 -26.61 -1.44 13.55
N ARG A 178 -26.79 -0.32 12.84
CA ARG A 178 -27.71 0.75 13.25
C ARG A 178 -29.15 0.24 13.31
N LEU A 179 -29.59 -0.54 12.32
CA LEU A 179 -30.91 -1.18 12.33
C LEU A 179 -31.08 -2.11 13.55
N TRP A 180 -30.06 -2.91 13.86
CA TRP A 180 -30.09 -3.82 15.02
C TRP A 180 -30.15 -3.08 16.35
N LEU A 181 -29.46 -1.95 16.48
CA LEU A 181 -29.51 -1.09 17.68
C LEU A 181 -30.91 -0.48 17.89
N VAL A 182 -31.63 -0.17 16.80
CA VAL A 182 -33.00 0.38 16.85
C VAL A 182 -34.07 -0.72 16.97
N GLY A 183 -33.69 -2.00 16.90
CA GLY A 183 -34.61 -3.13 17.01
C GLY A 183 -35.43 -3.44 15.75
N ARG A 184 -35.10 -2.82 14.61
CA ARG A 184 -35.62 -3.22 13.29
C ARG A 184 -34.69 -4.28 12.72
N ARG A 185 -35.18 -5.52 12.57
CA ARG A 185 -34.44 -6.60 11.90
C ARG A 185 -34.70 -6.57 10.40
#